data_AF-A0A5C4TN97-F1
#
_entry.id   AF-A0A5C4TN97-F1
#
_cell.length_a   1.000
_cell.length_b   1.000
_cell.length_c   1.000
_cell.angle_alpha   90.00
_cell.angle_beta   90.00
_cell.angle_gamma   90.00
#
_symmetry.space_group_name_H-M   'P 1'
#
loop_
_entity.id
_entity.type
_entity.pdbx_description
1 polymer ?
#
loop_
_entity_poly.entity_id
_entity_poly.type
_entity_poly.pdbx_seq_one_letter_code
_entity_poly.pdbx_strand_id
1 'polypeptide(L)'
;MHNKLWKWAVYRHHDKRRCWVKRKYFKKYGNDNWRYMVNNKLYLIRHRDHAIKRHIKVNGNRSPYDGDWPYWGNRLSKLPDHE
;
A
#
# COMPACT_ATOMS: atom_id res chain seq x y z
N MET A 1 7.66 7.57 4.48
CA MET A 1 7.46 6.58 5.58
C MET A 1 8.79 6.07 6.17
N HIS A 2 9.74 5.65 5.33
CA HIS A 2 11.02 5.07 5.77
C HIS A 2 11.81 5.90 6.78
N ASN A 3 11.98 7.21 6.52
CA ASN A 3 12.79 8.09 7.36
C ASN A 3 12.23 8.23 8.79
N LYS A 4 10.90 8.23 8.95
CA LYS A 4 10.25 8.32 10.27
C LYS A 4 10.53 7.06 11.09
N LEU A 5 10.36 5.89 10.47
CA LEU A 5 10.64 4.58 11.10
C LEU A 5 12.12 4.41 11.43
N TRP A 6 13.01 4.86 10.56
CA TRP A 6 14.45 4.84 10.83
C TRP A 6 14.83 5.71 12.03
N LYS A 7 14.36 6.97 12.08
CA LYS A 7 14.59 7.86 13.21
C LYS A 7 14.08 7.26 14.52
N TRP A 8 12.86 6.71 14.52
CA TRP A 8 12.31 6.01 15.68
C TRP A 8 13.16 4.80 16.10
N ALA A 9 13.61 3.98 15.15
CA ALA A 9 14.38 2.78 15.45
C ALA A 9 15.76 3.11 16.04
N VAL A 10 16.41 4.16 15.54
CA VAL A 10 17.68 4.67 16.08
C VAL A 10 17.48 5.29 17.46
N TYR A 11 16.42 6.09 17.64
CA TYR A 11 16.08 6.70 18.94
C TYR A 11 15.81 5.63 20.01
N ARG A 12 15.07 4.58 19.66
CA ARG A 12 14.73 3.47 20.57
C ARG A 12 15.96 2.67 21.03
N HIS A 13 17.03 2.65 20.26
CA HIS A 13 18.23 1.84 20.53
C HIS A 13 19.50 2.71 20.47
N HIS A 14 19.56 3.72 21.34
CA HIS A 14 20.68 4.66 21.38
C HIS A 14 22.05 3.98 21.61
N ASP A 15 22.09 2.92 22.42
CA ASP A 15 23.32 2.15 22.71
C ASP A 15 23.74 1.16 21.62
N LYS A 16 22.90 0.94 20.61
CA LYS A 16 23.16 -0.05 19.58
C LYS A 16 23.64 0.64 18.31
N ARG A 17 24.69 0.08 17.72
CA ARG A 17 25.21 0.52 16.42
C ARG A 17 24.09 0.48 15.38
N ARG A 18 24.09 1.46 14.47
CA ARG A 18 23.10 1.59 13.39
C ARG A 18 22.99 0.31 12.53
N CYS A 19 24.09 -0.41 12.30
CA CYS A 19 24.08 -1.69 11.58
C CYS A 19 23.27 -2.77 12.29
N TRP A 20 23.24 -2.77 13.63
CA TRP A 20 22.41 -3.67 14.41
C TRP A 20 20.94 -3.28 14.31
N VAL A 21 20.62 -1.98 14.43
CA VAL A 21 19.25 -1.46 14.26
C VAL A 21 18.69 -1.82 12.89
N LYS A 22 19.51 -1.66 11.83
CA LYS A 22 19.18 -2.08 10.47
C LYS A 22 18.85 -3.56 10.42
N ARG A 23 19.71 -4.46 10.93
CA ARG A 23 19.43 -5.91 10.92
C ARG A 23 18.17 -6.29 11.71
N LYS A 24 17.90 -5.61 12.82
CA LYS A 24 16.76 -5.90 13.68
C LYS A 24 15.43 -5.60 12.98
N TYR A 25 15.31 -4.40 12.41
CA TYR A 25 14.03 -3.90 11.88
C TYR A 25 13.93 -3.88 10.35
N PHE A 26 15.05 -3.83 9.63
CA PHE A 26 15.10 -3.62 8.18
C PHE A 26 15.71 -4.83 7.46
N LYS A 27 14.84 -5.73 7.02
CA LYS A 27 15.22 -7.02 6.41
C LYS A 27 14.91 -7.05 4.92
N LYS A 28 15.40 -8.11 4.25
CA LYS A 28 15.13 -8.37 2.84
C LYS A 28 13.73 -8.94 2.66
N TYR A 29 12.98 -8.37 1.74
CA TYR A 29 11.68 -8.86 1.27
C TYR A 29 11.64 -8.73 -0.26
N GLY A 30 11.70 -9.88 -0.96
CA GLY A 30 11.89 -9.91 -2.41
C GLY A 30 13.16 -9.15 -2.82
N ASN A 31 13.00 -8.15 -3.70
CA ASN A 31 14.07 -7.26 -4.15
C ASN A 31 14.30 -6.03 -3.26
N ASP A 32 13.59 -5.90 -2.14
CA ASP A 32 13.76 -4.79 -1.21
C ASP A 32 14.56 -5.20 0.03
N ASN A 33 15.77 -4.65 0.18
CA ASN A 33 16.65 -4.92 1.31
C ASN A 33 16.37 -4.06 2.56
N TRP A 34 15.37 -3.18 2.47
CA TRP A 34 14.97 -2.23 3.51
C TRP A 34 13.47 -2.35 3.81
N ARG A 35 12.97 -3.56 4.05
CA ARG A 35 11.61 -3.75 4.52
C ARG A 35 11.55 -3.64 6.04
N TYR A 36 10.67 -2.79 6.57
CA TYR A 36 10.40 -2.77 8.01
C TYR A 36 9.65 -4.05 8.40
N MET A 37 10.24 -4.85 9.28
CA MET A 37 9.74 -6.17 9.69
C MET A 37 9.97 -6.37 11.19
N VAL A 38 8.96 -6.88 11.89
CA VAL A 38 9.08 -7.27 13.31
C VAL A 38 9.54 -8.73 13.41
N ASN A 39 8.98 -9.59 12.56
CA ASN A 39 9.37 -10.97 12.38
C ASN A 39 9.24 -11.35 10.89
N ASN A 40 9.57 -12.58 10.49
CA ASN A 40 9.54 -12.96 9.08
C ASN A 40 8.11 -13.03 8.49
N LYS A 41 7.07 -13.02 9.33
CA LYS A 41 5.66 -13.11 8.91
C LYS A 41 4.94 -11.74 8.93
N LEU A 42 5.45 -10.77 9.71
CA LEU A 42 4.83 -9.47 9.94
C LEU A 42 5.76 -8.35 9.45
N TYR A 43 5.33 -7.73 8.35
CA TYR A 43 6.05 -6.66 7.68
C TYR A 43 5.13 -5.54 7.26
N LEU A 44 5.69 -4.35 7.12
CA LEU A 44 4.93 -3.18 6.67
C LEU A 44 4.78 -3.22 5.14
N ILE A 45 3.54 -3.36 4.69
CA ILE A 45 3.17 -3.26 3.27
C ILE A 45 3.43 -1.82 2.80
N ARG A 46 3.99 -1.67 1.59
CA ARG A 46 4.07 -0.37 0.90
C ARG A 46 2.94 -0.22 -0.09
N HIS A 47 2.60 1.03 -0.39
CA HIS A 47 1.71 1.37 -1.50
C HIS A 47 2.11 0.71 -2.83
N ARG A 48 3.42 0.61 -3.13
CA ARG A 48 3.89 -0.04 -4.38
C ARG A 48 3.68 -1.55 -4.43
N ASP A 49 3.44 -2.19 -3.28
CA ASP A 49 3.22 -3.63 -3.22
C ASP A 49 1.77 -3.96 -3.67
N HIS A 50 0.88 -2.97 -3.68
CA HIS A 50 -0.45 -3.11 -4.26
C HIS A 50 -0.42 -2.87 -5.77
N ALA A 51 -1.10 -3.76 -6.51
CA ALA A 51 -1.33 -3.55 -7.93
C ALA A 51 -2.14 -2.27 -8.16
N ILE A 52 -1.71 -1.46 -9.14
CA ILE A 52 -2.45 -0.26 -9.53
C ILE A 52 -3.70 -0.69 -10.30
N LYS A 53 -4.87 -0.67 -9.64
CA LYS A 53 -6.16 -0.84 -10.31
C LYS A 53 -6.55 0.48 -11.00
N ARG A 54 -6.70 0.44 -12.32
CA ARG A 54 -7.12 1.61 -13.11
C ARG A 54 -8.64 1.60 -13.23
N HIS A 55 -9.28 2.67 -12.77
CA HIS A 55 -10.72 2.84 -12.91
C HIS A 55 -11.01 3.65 -14.18
N ILE A 56 -11.97 3.20 -14.98
CA ILE A 56 -12.47 3.95 -16.14
C ILE A 56 -13.17 5.19 -15.59
N LYS A 57 -12.92 6.39 -16.11
CA LYS A 57 -13.61 7.62 -15.68
C LYS A 57 -15.11 7.55 -16.01
N VAL A 58 -15.94 8.28 -15.25
CA VAL A 58 -17.34 8.49 -15.62
C VAL A 58 -17.37 9.35 -16.89
N ASN A 59 -18.22 9.00 -17.84
CA ASN A 59 -18.31 9.71 -19.12
C ASN A 59 -19.00 11.07 -18.92
N GLY A 60 -18.28 12.16 -19.15
CA GLY A 60 -18.82 13.52 -19.24
C GLY A 60 -19.71 13.93 -18.05
N ASN A 61 -20.91 14.41 -18.38
CA ASN A 61 -21.90 14.92 -17.41
C ASN A 61 -22.81 13.83 -16.82
N ARG A 62 -22.47 12.54 -17.00
CA ARG A 62 -23.31 11.46 -16.48
C ARG A 62 -23.30 11.43 -14.96
N SER A 63 -24.48 11.35 -14.38
CA SER A 63 -24.75 11.37 -12.95
C SER A 63 -25.53 10.11 -12.58
N PRO A 64 -25.32 9.46 -11.42
CA PRO A 64 -26.16 8.33 -11.00
C PRO A 64 -27.66 8.61 -10.97
N TYR A 65 -28.06 9.89 -10.99
CA TYR A 65 -29.43 10.37 -10.99
C TYR A 65 -29.93 10.88 -12.36
N ASP A 66 -29.13 10.74 -13.43
CA ASP A 66 -29.50 11.16 -14.78
C ASP A 66 -30.50 10.21 -15.47
N GLY A 67 -30.81 9.08 -14.84
CA GLY A 67 -31.72 8.07 -15.37
C GLY A 67 -31.12 7.17 -16.45
N ASP A 68 -29.81 7.25 -16.73
CA ASP A 68 -29.10 6.37 -17.68
C ASP A 68 -28.80 5.00 -17.03
N TRP A 69 -29.87 4.29 -16.66
CA TRP A 69 -29.80 2.95 -16.06
C TRP A 69 -29.01 1.94 -16.89
N PRO A 70 -29.06 1.93 -18.25
CA PRO A 70 -28.25 1.02 -19.05
C PRO A 70 -26.74 1.26 -18.88
N TYR A 71 -26.30 2.52 -18.79
CA TYR A 71 -24.90 2.84 -18.55
C TYR A 71 -24.45 2.45 -17.15
N TRP A 72 -25.22 2.83 -16.13
CA TRP A 72 -24.90 2.53 -14.74
C TRP A 72 -24.95 1.03 -14.45
N GLY A 73 -25.92 0.30 -15.02
CA GLY A 73 -26.01 -1.16 -14.90
C GLY A 73 -24.80 -1.88 -15.50
N ASN A 74 -24.40 -1.53 -16.73
CA ASN A 74 -23.21 -2.08 -17.36
C ASN A 74 -21.91 -1.73 -16.62
N ARG A 75 -21.85 -0.55 -16.01
CA ARG A 75 -20.68 -0.07 -15.30
C ARG A 75 -20.54 -0.73 -13.92
N LEU A 76 -21.64 -0.84 -13.17
CA LEU A 76 -21.73 -1.54 -11.89
C LEU A 76 -21.41 -3.02 -12.07
N SER A 77 -22.05 -3.71 -13.03
CA SER A 77 -21.76 -5.12 -13.33
C SER A 77 -20.26 -5.41 -13.62
N LYS A 78 -19.50 -4.43 -14.10
CA LYS A 78 -18.07 -4.56 -14.41
C LYS A 78 -17.14 -4.14 -13.27
N LEU A 79 -17.67 -3.61 -12.16
CA LEU A 79 -16.87 -3.32 -10.98
C LEU A 79 -16.49 -4.64 -10.28
N PRO A 80 -15.21 -4.84 -9.95
CA PRO A 80 -14.72 -6.11 -9.41
C PRO A 80 -15.14 -6.38 -7.95
N ASP A 81 -15.95 -5.52 -7.33
CA ASP A 81 -16.33 -5.60 -5.91
C ASP A 81 -17.80 -6.05 -5.71
N HIS A 82 -18.42 -6.65 -6.72
CA HIS A 82 -19.69 -7.38 -6.56
C HIS A 82 -19.39 -8.82 -6.11
N GLU A 83 -19.23 -9.01 -4.79
CA GLU A 83 -19.40 -10.30 -4.11
C GLU A 83 -20.87 -10.52 -3.70
#